data_AF-A0A0F9LYP1-F1
#
_entry.id   AF-A0A0F9LYP1-F1
#
_cell.length_a   1.000
_cell.length_b   1.000
_cell.length_c   1.000
_cell.angle_alpha   90.00
_cell.angle_beta   90.00
_cell.angle_gamma   90.00
#
_symmetry.space_group_name_H-M   'P 1'
#
loop_
_entity.id
_entity.type
_entity.pdbx_description
1 polymer ?
#
loop_
_entity_poly.entity_id
_entity_poly.type
_entity_poly.pdbx_seq_one_letter_code
_entity_poly.pdbx_strand_id
1 'polypeptide(L)'
;MREHKLRAWDKKQQQMSAPFTLTELTQYEHIYEVKWKKLARFKDLIWLEYIGRKDKNGQGICEGDVCKIQTGALGEIVYNPYYAAFMWRRELGEG
;
A
#
# COMPACT_ATOMS: atom_id res chain seq x y z
N MET A 1 -18.48 -7.31 -5.29
CA MET A 1 -18.00 -6.04 -4.69
C MET A 1 -16.61 -6.31 -4.14
N ARG A 2 -15.58 -5.56 -4.56
CA ARG A 2 -14.20 -5.79 -4.07
C ARG A 2 -14.02 -5.10 -2.72
N GLU A 3 -13.14 -5.63 -1.89
CA GLU A 3 -12.80 -5.01 -0.61
C GLU A 3 -11.90 -3.80 -0.85
N HIS A 4 -12.27 -2.63 -0.33
CA HIS A 4 -11.48 -1.40 -0.42
C HIS A 4 -10.74 -1.17 0.90
N LYS A 5 -9.43 -1.45 0.88
CA LYS A 5 -8.52 -1.29 2.01
C LYS A 5 -7.31 -0.47 1.59
N LEU A 6 -6.81 0.32 2.52
CA LEU A 6 -5.59 1.10 2.38
C LEU A 6 -4.66 0.79 3.54
N ARG A 7 -3.36 0.99 3.31
CA ARG A 7 -2.36 1.22 4.34
C ARG A 7 -1.56 2.46 3.98
N ALA A 8 -0.88 3.04 4.95
CA ALA A 8 -0.10 4.25 4.76
C ALA A 8 1.30 4.11 5.34
N TRP A 9 2.31 4.55 4.59
CA TRP A 9 3.66 4.71 5.10
C TRP A 9 3.84 6.12 5.67
N ASP A 10 4.16 6.24 6.96
CA ASP A 10 4.51 7.50 7.60
C ASP A 10 5.99 7.82 7.36
N LYS A 11 6.27 8.82 6.52
CA LYS A 11 7.64 9.23 6.18
C LYS A 11 8.44 9.76 7.37
N LYS A 12 7.78 10.30 8.40
CA LYS A 12 8.44 10.88 9.57
C LYS A 12 8.78 9.84 10.61
N GLN A 13 7.86 8.91 10.84
CA GLN A 13 8.05 7.84 11.82
C GLN A 13 8.70 6.60 11.20
N GLN A 14 8.76 6.54 9.87
CA GLN A 14 9.28 5.41 9.10
C GLN A 14 8.60 4.08 9.46
N GLN A 15 7.26 4.12 9.52
CA GLN A 15 6.46 2.95 9.86
C GLN A 15 5.27 2.79 8.92
N MET A 16 4.90 1.53 8.68
CA MET A 16 3.70 1.17 7.94
C MET A 16 2.51 1.09 8.87
N SER A 17 1.39 1.62 8.42
CA SER A 17 0.14 1.56 9.13
C SER A 17 -0.44 0.13 9.14
N ALA A 18 -1.29 -0.19 10.11
CA ALA A 18 -2.23 -1.29 9.93
C ALA A 18 -3.19 -0.96 8.76
N PRO A 19 -3.70 -1.96 8.01
CA PRO A 19 -4.71 -1.70 6.99
C PRO A 19 -6.02 -1.17 7.59
N PHE A 20 -6.68 -0.26 6.88
CA PHE A 20 -7.96 0.34 7.23
C PHE A 20 -8.83 0.57 5.98
N THR A 21 -10.13 0.73 6.17
CA THR A 21 -11.15 0.97 5.15
C THR A 21 -11.39 2.46 4.93
N LEU A 22 -12.10 2.82 3.85
CA LEU A 22 -12.53 4.21 3.63
C LEU A 22 -13.46 4.72 4.73
N THR A 23 -14.33 3.87 5.28
CA THR A 23 -15.21 4.24 6.39
C THR A 23 -14.40 4.56 7.66
N GLU A 24 -13.38 3.76 7.96
CA GLU A 24 -12.45 4.03 9.05
C GLU A 24 -11.57 5.26 8.76
N LEU A 25 -11.44 5.71 7.52
CA LEU A 25 -10.75 6.96 7.19
C LEU A 25 -11.65 8.18 7.41
N THR A 26 -12.93 8.12 7.03
CA THR A 26 -13.87 9.25 7.11
C THR A 26 -14.40 9.52 8.50
N GLN A 27 -14.45 8.50 9.36
CA GLN A 27 -14.89 8.63 10.76
C GLN A 27 -13.84 9.30 11.65
N TYR A 28 -12.61 9.42 11.19
CA TYR A 28 -11.52 10.03 11.94
C TYR A 28 -11.20 11.39 11.31
N GLU A 29 -11.57 12.48 12.00
CA GLU A 29 -11.26 13.87 11.57
C GLU A 29 -9.74 14.13 11.44
N HIS A 30 -8.93 13.17 11.85
CA HIS A 30 -7.49 13.15 11.76
C HIS A 30 -7.08 11.69 11.61
N ILE A 31 -6.10 11.36 10.77
CA ILE A 31 -5.42 10.05 10.79
C ILE A 31 -4.53 9.98 12.07
N TYR A 32 -5.16 10.21 13.23
CA TYR A 32 -4.59 10.35 14.56
C TYR A 32 -4.25 8.99 15.16
N GLU A 33 -4.84 7.93 14.63
CA GLU A 33 -4.81 6.63 15.27
C GLU A 33 -4.68 5.51 14.25
N VAL A 34 -3.57 5.50 13.51
CA VAL A 34 -3.05 4.19 13.14
C VAL A 34 -2.33 3.59 14.36
N LYS A 35 -3.12 3.26 15.38
CA LYS A 35 -2.80 2.31 16.45
C LYS A 35 -1.62 2.63 17.39
N TRP A 36 -1.57 3.85 17.95
CA TRP A 36 -0.76 4.33 19.10
C TRP A 36 0.51 5.16 18.76
N LYS A 37 0.35 6.48 19.01
CA LYS A 37 1.34 7.58 19.14
C LYS A 37 1.63 8.41 17.88
N LYS A 38 1.08 9.63 17.92
CA LYS A 38 1.30 10.85 17.13
C LYS A 38 0.56 10.98 15.78
N LEU A 39 0.02 12.19 15.61
CA LEU A 39 -0.50 12.76 14.37
C LEU A 39 0.51 12.65 13.22
N ALA A 40 0.28 11.69 12.32
CA ALA A 40 0.82 11.81 10.97
C ALA A 40 -0.05 12.82 10.20
N ARG A 41 0.56 13.84 9.60
CA ARG A 41 -0.19 14.75 8.72
C ARG A 41 -0.40 14.04 7.39
N PHE A 42 -1.55 14.26 6.74
CA PHE A 42 -1.91 13.64 5.45
C PHE A 42 -0.79 13.74 4.39
N LYS A 43 -0.09 14.89 4.31
CA LYS A 43 1.03 15.13 3.39
C LYS A 43 2.32 14.35 3.70
N ASP A 44 2.46 13.91 4.95
CA ASP A 44 3.60 13.15 5.43
C ASP A 44 3.38 11.63 5.22
N LEU A 45 2.18 11.23 4.73
CA LEU A 45 1.81 9.84 4.44
C LEU A 45 1.95 9.51 2.94
N ILE A 46 2.39 8.29 2.64
CA ILE A 46 2.27 7.67 1.32
C ILE A 46 1.15 6.62 1.42
N TRP A 47 0.10 6.79 0.62
CA TRP A 47 -1.08 5.94 0.61
C TRP A 47 -0.90 4.78 -0.37
N LEU A 48 -1.27 3.58 0.05
CA LEU A 48 -1.10 2.36 -0.73
C LEU A 48 -2.41 1.56 -0.72
N GLU A 49 -3.00 1.33 -1.89
CA GLU A 49 -4.28 0.61 -2.03
C GLU A 49 -4.05 -0.91 -2.11
N TYR A 50 -4.91 -1.69 -1.46
CA TYR A 50 -5.02 -3.12 -1.67
C TYR A 50 -5.55 -3.44 -3.08
N ILE A 51 -4.83 -4.25 -3.86
CA ILE A 51 -5.16 -4.47 -5.28
C ILE A 51 -6.26 -5.52 -5.50
N GLY A 52 -6.81 -6.12 -4.44
CA GLY A 52 -7.82 -7.16 -4.55
C GLY A 52 -7.27 -8.58 -4.79
N ARG A 53 -5.95 -8.79 -4.71
CA ARG A 53 -5.30 -10.08 -4.92
C ARG A 53 -4.43 -10.48 -3.74
N LYS A 54 -4.27 -11.79 -3.55
CA LYS A 54 -3.40 -12.37 -2.53
C LYS A 54 -2.16 -13.00 -3.15
N ASP A 55 -1.06 -13.01 -2.42
CA ASP A 55 0.14 -13.74 -2.77
C ASP A 55 -0.03 -15.25 -2.54
N LYS A 56 1.05 -16.02 -2.76
CA LYS A 56 1.07 -17.48 -2.56
C LYS A 56 0.84 -17.92 -1.10
N ASN A 57 1.04 -17.03 -0.13
CA ASN A 57 0.86 -17.28 1.30
C ASN A 57 -0.53 -16.81 1.79
N GLY A 58 -1.37 -16.29 0.90
CA GLY A 58 -2.68 -15.74 1.26
C GLY A 58 -2.64 -14.31 1.81
N GLN A 59 -1.49 -13.64 1.78
CA GLN A 59 -1.34 -12.25 2.19
C GLN A 59 -1.85 -11.32 1.09
N GLY A 60 -2.65 -10.31 1.46
CA GLY A 60 -3.15 -9.32 0.51
C GLY A 60 -2.03 -8.44 -0.06
N ILE A 61 -2.00 -8.29 -1.38
CA ILE A 61 -1.02 -7.48 -2.10
C ILE A 61 -1.52 -6.05 -2.19
N CYS A 62 -0.70 -5.09 -1.80
CA CYS A 62 -0.96 -3.66 -1.92
C CYS A 62 -0.02 -3.02 -2.94
N GLU A 63 -0.36 -1.82 -3.37
CA GLU A 63 0.59 -0.92 -4.04
C GLU A 63 1.88 -0.77 -3.20
N GLY A 64 3.02 -0.66 -3.89
CA GLY A 64 4.35 -0.58 -3.32
C GLY A 64 4.91 -1.91 -2.79
N ASP A 65 4.15 -3.01 -2.79
CA ASP A 65 4.71 -4.32 -2.42
C ASP A 65 5.72 -4.79 -3.48
N VAL A 66 6.89 -5.23 -3.00
CA VAL A 66 7.86 -5.95 -3.84
C VAL A 66 7.49 -7.42 -3.88
N CYS A 67 7.13 -7.89 -5.07
CA CYS A 67 6.69 -9.25 -5.31
C CYS A 67 7.71 -10.00 -6.18
N LYS A 68 7.99 -11.25 -5.80
CA LYS A 68 8.78 -12.18 -6.62
C LYS A 68 7.86 -13.00 -7.50
N ILE A 69 8.06 -12.94 -8.82
CA ILE A 69 7.33 -13.80 -9.77
C ILE A 69 7.98 -15.19 -9.88
N GLN A 70 7.33 -16.12 -10.58
CA GLN A 70 7.77 -17.51 -10.69
C GLN A 70 9.19 -17.66 -11.25
N THR A 71 9.61 -16.76 -12.14
CA THR A 71 10.96 -16.75 -12.72
C THR A 71 12.05 -16.29 -11.75
N GLY A 72 11.67 -15.87 -10.53
CA GLY A 72 12.58 -15.35 -9.52
C GLY A 72 12.84 -13.85 -9.60
N ALA A 73 12.34 -13.17 -10.64
CA ALA A 73 12.50 -11.72 -10.76
C ALA A 73 11.69 -10.96 -9.68
N LEU A 74 12.29 -9.88 -9.18
CA LEU A 74 11.66 -8.93 -8.24
C LEU A 74 11.09 -7.74 -9.00
N GLY A 75 9.99 -7.22 -8.48
CA GLY A 75 9.35 -6.03 -9.00
C GLY A 75 8.29 -5.51 -8.06
N GLU A 76 8.00 -4.23 -8.22
CA GLU A 76 7.07 -3.48 -7.39
C GLU A 76 5.67 -3.49 -8.01
N ILE A 77 4.64 -3.55 -7.17
CA ILE A 77 3.26 -3.32 -7.59
C ILE A 77 2.99 -1.83 -7.68
N VAL A 78 2.69 -1.33 -8.87
CA VAL A 78 2.45 0.10 -9.12
C VAL A 78 1.13 0.33 -9.83
N TYR A 79 0.45 1.44 -9.55
CA TYR A 79 -0.69 1.87 -10.35
C TYR A 79 -0.21 2.55 -11.64
N ASN A 80 -0.63 2.03 -12.80
CA ASN A 80 -0.37 2.63 -14.09
C ASN A 80 -1.61 3.42 -14.55
N PRO A 81 -1.55 4.78 -14.60
CA PRO A 81 -2.71 5.60 -14.94
C PRO A 81 -3.11 5.48 -16.42
N TYR A 82 -2.19 5.13 -17.32
CA TYR A 82 -2.49 4.96 -18.74
C TYR A 82 -3.41 3.77 -18.99
N TYR A 83 -3.22 2.68 -18.23
CA TYR A 83 -4.04 1.47 -18.31
C TYR A 83 -5.11 1.38 -17.21
N ALA A 84 -5.18 2.37 -16.32
CA ALA A 84 -6.01 2.36 -15.12
C ALA A 84 -5.90 1.04 -14.31
N ALA A 85 -4.69 0.47 -14.20
CA ALA A 85 -4.46 -0.87 -13.67
C ALA A 85 -3.25 -0.95 -12.76
N PHE A 86 -3.32 -1.81 -11.75
CA PHE A 86 -2.15 -2.22 -10.97
C PHE A 86 -1.31 -3.21 -11.78
N MET A 87 -0.01 -2.93 -11.87
CA MET A 87 0.93 -3.72 -12.66
C MET A 87 2.13 -4.10 -11.81
N TRP A 88 2.68 -5.28 -12.08
CA TRP A 88 4.01 -5.64 -11.62
C TRP A 88 5.04 -4.97 -12.53
N ARG A 89 5.85 -4.08 -11.97
CA ARG A 89 6.93 -3.39 -12.66
C ARG A 89 8.26 -3.92 -12.16
N ARG A 90 9.05 -4.50 -13.06
CA ARG A 90 10.39 -5.00 -12.74
C ARG A 90 11.23 -3.86 -12.13
N GLU A 91 11.81 -4.10 -10.97
CA GLU A 91 12.89 -3.25 -10.48
C GLU A 91 14.13 -3.56 -11.32
N LEU A 92 14.56 -2.59 -12.11
CA LEU A 92 15.90 -2.60 -12.68
C LEU A 92 16.80 -2.14 -11.54
N GLY A 93 17.57 -3.05 -10.96
CA GLY A 93 18.66 -2.64 -10.07
C GLY A 93 19.53 -1.64 -10.83
N GLU A 94 19.86 -0.51 -10.20
CA GLU A 94 20.82 0.45 -10.75
C GLU A 94 22.10 -0.32 -11.12
N GLY A 95 22.44 -0.28 -12.41
CA GLY A 95 23.70 -0.77 -12.96
C GLY A 95 24.63 0.39 -13.26
#